data_AF-A0A7Z1PYK7-F1
#
_entry.id   AF-A0A7Z1PYK7-F1
#
_cell.length_a   1.000
_cell.length_b   1.000
_cell.length_c   1.000
_cell.angle_alpha   90.00
_cell.angle_beta   90.00
_cell.angle_gamma   90.00
#
_symmetry.space_group_name_H-M   'P 1'
#
loop_
_entity.id
_entity.type
_entity.pdbx_description
1 polymer ?
#
loop_
_entity_poly.entity_id
_entity_poly.type
_entity_poly.pdbx_seq_one_letter_code
_entity_poly.pdbx_strand_id
1 'polypeptide(L)'
;MSQTERLPALSQYERFVLESLYRQAAEEAGHPPNAQARQRIREEYIASLGKDIPQTRPYRRHKKTGDTAKTFHWQPCGPMRKIRPR
;
A
#
# COMPACT_ATOMS: atom_id res chain seq x y z
N MET A 1 -6.68 32.50 15.74
CA MET A 1 -6.72 31.92 14.38
C MET A 1 -6.64 30.40 14.52
N SER A 2 -7.78 29.75 14.80
CA SER A 2 -7.88 28.29 14.89
C SER A 2 -7.96 27.73 13.48
N GLN A 3 -6.81 27.35 12.92
CA GLN A 3 -6.76 26.54 11.71
C GLN A 3 -7.41 25.19 12.05
N THR A 4 -8.70 25.05 11.77
CA THR A 4 -9.30 23.75 11.55
C THR A 4 -8.67 23.23 10.27
N GLU A 5 -7.51 22.59 10.41
CA GLU A 5 -6.88 21.83 9.35
C GLU A 5 -7.97 20.92 8.76
N ARG A 6 -8.36 21.21 7.52
CA ARG A 6 -9.39 20.42 6.83
C ARG A 6 -8.84 19.01 6.74
N LEU A 7 -9.37 18.12 7.58
CA LEU A 7 -8.97 16.74 7.61
C LEU A 7 -9.00 16.19 6.18
N PRO A 8 -7.96 15.45 5.75
CA PRO A 8 -7.88 14.94 4.39
C PRO A 8 -9.16 14.18 4.05
N ALA A 9 -9.68 14.42 2.86
CA ALA A 9 -10.89 13.76 2.39
C ALA A 9 -10.59 12.27 2.25
N LEU A 10 -11.13 11.46 3.16
CA LEU A 10 -10.93 10.02 3.18
C LEU A 10 -11.58 9.38 1.95
N SER A 11 -10.85 8.50 1.27
CA SER A 11 -11.34 7.63 0.20
C SER A 11 -12.43 6.68 0.73
N GLN A 12 -13.19 6.08 -0.18
CA GLN A 12 -14.24 5.13 0.20
C GLN A 12 -13.70 3.94 0.99
N TYR A 13 -12.52 3.43 0.61
CA TYR A 13 -11.84 2.34 1.31
C TYR A 13 -11.40 2.76 2.71
N GLU A 14 -10.81 3.94 2.86
CA GLU A 14 -10.37 4.45 4.16
C GLU A 14 -11.54 4.67 5.13
N ARG A 15 -12.70 5.11 4.63
CA ARG A 15 -13.92 5.19 5.42
C ARG A 15 -14.38 3.82 5.90
N PHE A 16 -14.37 2.82 5.03
CA PHE A 16 -14.72 1.45 5.37
C PHE A 16 -13.79 0.86 6.45
N VAL A 17 -12.48 1.11 6.34
CA VAL A 17 -11.50 0.68 7.35
C VAL A 17 -11.79 1.35 8.70
N LEU A 18 -12.02 2.66 8.72
CA LEU A 18 -12.36 3.38 9.96
C LEU A 18 -13.65 2.90 10.60
N GLU A 19 -14.70 2.64 9.80
CA GLU A 19 -15.94 2.04 10.32
C GLU A 19 -15.70 0.67 10.95
N SER A 20 -14.84 -0.14 10.34
CA SER A 20 -14.48 -1.46 10.88
C SER A 20 -13.74 -1.33 12.21
N LEU A 21 -12.80 -0.38 12.32
CA LEU A 21 -12.08 -0.09 13.56
C LEU A 21 -13.03 0.40 14.68
N TYR A 22 -14.03 1.22 14.34
CA TYR A 22 -15.03 1.64 15.32
C TYR A 22 -15.91 0.49 15.81
N ARG A 23 -16.26 -0.45 14.94
CA ARG A 23 -17.01 -1.66 15.33
C ARG A 23 -16.17 -2.55 16.24
N GLN A 24 -14.91 -2.79 15.88
CA GLN A 24 -14.00 -3.58 16.72
C GLN A 24 -13.84 -2.94 18.11
N ALA A 25 -13.62 -1.62 18.18
CA ALA A 25 -13.52 -0.92 19.46
C ALA A 25 -14.82 -1.01 20.28
N ALA A 26 -15.99 -1.06 19.61
CA ALA A 26 -17.27 -1.24 20.28
C ALA A 26 -17.45 -2.65 20.83
N GLU A 27 -16.97 -3.68 20.13
CA GLU A 27 -16.98 -5.07 20.57
C GLU A 27 -16.05 -5.28 21.77
N GLU A 28 -14.85 -4.70 21.74
CA GLU A 28 -13.86 -4.81 22.82
C GLU A 28 -14.33 -4.08 24.10
N ALA A 29 -14.91 -2.88 23.96
CA ALA A 29 -15.41 -2.10 25.10
C ALA A 29 -16.82 -2.50 25.55
N GLY A 30 -17.55 -3.29 24.74
CA GLY A 30 -18.96 -3.63 24.98
C GLY A 30 -19.94 -2.47 24.79
N HIS A 31 -19.48 -1.32 24.30
CA HIS A 31 -20.30 -0.14 24.04
C HIS A 31 -19.74 0.69 22.88
N PRO A 32 -20.57 1.44 22.13
CA PRO A 32 -20.09 2.25 21.02
C PRO A 32 -19.05 3.30 21.48
N PRO A 33 -17.99 3.55 20.70
CA PRO A 33 -16.96 4.52 21.06
C PRO A 33 -17.55 5.94 21.04
N ASN A 34 -17.21 6.71 22.07
CA ASN A 34 -17.57 8.11 22.19
C ASN A 34 -16.82 8.97 21.15
N ALA A 35 -17.23 10.23 20.99
CA ALA A 35 -16.64 11.13 19.98
C ALA A 35 -15.11 11.28 20.13
N GLN A 36 -14.61 11.34 21.36
CA GLN A 36 -13.18 11.46 21.64
C GLN A 36 -12.40 10.19 21.26
N ALA A 37 -12.94 9.01 21.56
CA ALA A 37 -12.35 7.73 21.19
C ALA A 37 -12.33 7.55 19.67
N ARG A 38 -13.42 7.93 18.98
CA ARG A 38 -13.46 7.92 17.51
C ARG A 38 -12.40 8.84 16.91
N GLN A 39 -12.21 10.01 17.50
CA GLN A 39 -11.19 10.94 17.05
C GLN A 39 -9.78 10.40 17.25
N ARG A 40 -9.48 9.79 18.40
CA ARG A 40 -8.19 9.11 18.64
C ARG A 40 -7.93 7.98 17.64
N ILE A 41 -8.90 7.09 17.42
CA ILE A 41 -8.80 5.99 16.44
C ILE A 41 -8.52 6.54 15.04
N ARG A 42 -9.19 7.64 14.67
CA ARG A 42 -8.97 8.29 13.37
C ARG A 42 -7.56 8.89 13.25
N GLU A 43 -7.08 9.56 14.28
CA GLU A 43 -5.73 10.15 14.31
C GLU A 43 -4.65 9.07 14.24
N GLU A 44 -4.81 7.98 14.99
CA GLU A 44 -3.92 6.81 14.94
C GLU A 44 -3.89 6.16 13.56
N TYR A 45 -5.05 5.99 12.93
CA TYR A 45 -5.15 5.48 11.56
C TYR A 45 -4.46 6.38 10.53
N ILE A 46 -4.67 7.70 10.62
CA ILE A 46 -3.98 8.65 9.72
C ILE A 46 -2.47 8.60 9.96
N ALA A 47 -2.02 8.47 11.21
CA ALA A 47 -0.61 8.35 11.55
C ALA A 47 0.02 7.05 11.04
N SER A 48 -0.73 5.95 10.93
CA SER A 48 -0.22 4.69 10.36
C SER A 48 -0.09 4.73 8.84
N LEU A 49 -0.98 5.43 8.13
CA LEU A 49 -0.90 5.58 6.67
C LEU A 49 0.43 6.18 6.18
N GLY A 50 1.04 7.06 6.96
CA GLY A 50 2.34 7.67 6.62
C GLY A 50 3.57 6.81 6.92
N LYS A 51 3.44 5.76 7.74
CA LYS A 51 4.57 4.96 8.22
C LYS A 51 4.81 3.69 7.40
N ASP A 52 3.75 3.09 6.86
CA ASP A 52 3.80 1.76 6.22
C ASP A 52 3.91 1.79 4.69
N ILE A 53 3.99 2.98 4.07
CA ILE A 53 4.41 3.06 2.67
C ILE A 53 5.93 3.04 2.70
N PRO A 54 6.61 1.90 2.44
CA PRO A 54 8.02 1.99 2.12
C PRO A 54 8.11 3.00 0.99
N GLN A 55 8.90 4.07 1.20
CA GLN A 55 9.45 4.85 0.09
C GLN A 55 10.28 3.88 -0.74
N THR A 56 9.61 3.05 -1.51
CA THR A 56 10.21 2.24 -2.55
C THR A 56 10.74 3.29 -3.49
N ARG A 57 12.06 3.52 -3.38
CA ARG A 57 12.77 4.37 -4.33
C ARG A 57 12.27 3.91 -5.70
N PRO A 58 11.61 4.79 -6.47
CA PRO A 58 11.12 4.38 -7.78
C PRO A 58 12.32 3.81 -8.51
N TYR A 59 12.18 2.59 -9.04
CA TYR A 59 13.27 1.92 -9.76
C TYR A 59 13.63 2.80 -10.96
N ARG A 60 14.62 3.68 -10.78
CA ARG A 60 15.17 4.49 -11.85
C ARG A 60 16.02 3.56 -12.70
N ARG A 61 15.43 3.05 -13.78
CA ARG A 61 16.25 2.58 -14.91
C ARG A 61 17.13 3.74 -15.33
N HIS A 62 18.43 3.61 -15.12
CA HIS A 62 19.41 4.48 -15.75
C HIS A 62 19.34 4.22 -17.27
N LYS A 63 18.50 4.97 -17.98
CA LYS A 63 18.56 5.03 -19.44
C LYS A 63 19.87 5.73 -19.80
N LYS A 64 20.84 4.99 -20.33
CA LYS A 64 22.00 5.63 -20.96
C LYS A 64 21.53 6.30 -22.24
N THR A 65 22.07 7.49 -22.55
CA THR A 65 21.79 8.22 -23.79
C THR A 65 22.16 7.30 -24.97
N GLY A 66 21.16 6.77 -25.68
CA GLY A 66 21.33 5.77 -26.75
C GLY A 66 20.64 4.42 -26.53
N ASP A 67 19.94 4.22 -25.39
CA ASP A 67 19.15 3.01 -25.15
C ASP A 67 17.83 3.04 -25.95
N THR A 68 17.94 2.87 -27.27
CA THR A 68 16.81 2.48 -28.12
C THR A 68 16.28 1.16 -27.58
N ALA A 69 14.96 1.09 -27.36
CA ALA A 69 14.30 -0.05 -26.74
C ALA A 69 14.81 -1.35 -27.36
N LYS A 70 15.64 -2.10 -26.60
CA LYS A 70 16.07 -3.44 -27.03
C LYS A 70 14.82 -4.30 -27.13
N THR A 71 14.34 -4.50 -28.34
CA THR A 71 13.29 -5.47 -28.64
C THR A 71 13.77 -6.81 -28.13
N PHE A 72 13.14 -7.30 -27.07
CA PHE A 72 13.44 -8.60 -26.52
C PHE A 72 13.00 -9.65 -27.54
N HIS A 73 13.97 -10.32 -28.15
CA HIS A 73 13.71 -11.46 -29.02
C HIS A 73 13.98 -12.71 -28.20
N TRP A 74 12.90 -13.33 -27.73
CA TRP A 74 13.01 -14.64 -27.09
C TRP A 74 13.54 -15.65 -28.11
N GLN A 75 14.58 -16.39 -27.74
CA GLN A 75 15.07 -17.52 -28.51
C GLN A 75 14.73 -18.81 -27.75
N PRO A 76 14.18 -19.84 -28.42
CA PRO A 76 13.94 -21.13 -27.80
C PRO A 76 15.27 -21.72 -27.32
N CYS A 77 15.21 -22.44 -26.19
CA CYS A 77 16.35 -23.21 -25.71
C CYS A 77 16.77 -24.20 -26.80
N GLY A 78 18.07 -24.20 -27.13
CA GLY A 78 18.64 -25.10 -28.15
C GLY A 78 18.37 -26.58 -27.88
N PRO A 79 18.63 -27.47 -28.85
CA PRO A 79 18.26 -28.87 -28.78
C PRO A 79 18.81 -29.54 -27.50
N MET A 80 17.91 -30.10 -26.69
CA MET A 80 18.26 -30.80 -25.46
C MET A 80 19.16 -32.02 -25.79
N ARG A 81 20.27 -32.15 -25.05
CA ARG A 81 21.13 -33.34 -25.14
C ARG A 81 20.32 -34.59 -24.79
N LYS A 82 20.41 -35.63 -25.63
CA LYS A 82 19.76 -36.93 -25.36
C LYS A 82 20.40 -37.59 -24.15
N ILE A 83 19.60 -37.87 -23.12
CA ILE A 83 19.99 -38.69 -21.97
C ILE A 83 20.09 -40.13 -22.47
N ARG A 84 21.25 -40.78 -22.29
CA ARG A 84 21.40 -42.21 -22.58
C ARG A 84 20.89 -43.01 -21.38
N PRO A 85 19.91 -43.91 -21.55
CA PRO A 85 19.57 -44.88 -20.52
C PRO A 85 20.75 -45.85 -20.33
N ARG A 86 21.04 -46.17 -19.06
CA ARG A 86 22.04 -47.17 -18.67
C ARG A 86 21.48 -48.57 -18.81
#